data_AF-A0A318EE65-F1
#
_entry.id   AF-A0A318EE65-F1
#
_cell.length_a   1.000
_cell.length_b   1.000
_cell.length_c   1.000
_cell.angle_alpha   90.00
_cell.angle_beta   90.00
_cell.angle_gamma   90.00
#
_symmetry.space_group_name_H-M   'P 1'
#
loop_
_entity.id
_entity.type
_entity.pdbx_description
1 polymer ?
#
loop_
_entity_poly.entity_id
_entity_poly.type
_entity_poly.pdbx_seq_one_letter_code
_entity_poly.pdbx_strand_id
1 'polypeptide(L)'
;MIRKAAQSKPRRPATRRRQAEPLEVDLTVSFRFGSEPEDRITPIDGRRLPMVNSVFQNRDRILRAFVGLMFKAGLSSPRVVGHLLPAAGAKRRGA
;
A
#
# COMPACT_ATOMS: atom_id res chain seq x y z
N MET A 1 -9.65 51.15 40.35
CA MET A 1 -9.90 50.11 39.32
C MET A 1 -8.65 49.99 38.45
N ILE A 2 -7.89 48.88 38.53
CA ILE A 2 -6.63 48.71 37.78
C ILE A 2 -6.86 47.70 36.64
N ARG A 3 -6.71 48.14 35.39
CA ARG A 3 -6.82 47.29 34.20
C ARG A 3 -5.51 46.52 34.02
N LYS A 4 -5.56 45.19 34.16
CA LYS A 4 -4.43 44.27 33.93
C LYS A 4 -4.22 44.10 32.42
N ALA A 5 -3.09 44.58 31.92
CA ALA A 5 -2.70 44.40 30.52
C ALA A 5 -2.49 42.92 30.21
N ALA A 6 -3.17 42.43 29.16
CA ALA A 6 -3.03 41.08 28.66
C ALA A 6 -1.63 40.90 28.05
N GLN A 7 -0.78 40.10 28.71
CA GLN A 7 0.51 39.70 28.18
C GLN A 7 0.31 38.80 26.95
N SER A 8 0.60 39.34 25.77
CA SER A 8 0.66 38.60 24.51
C SER A 8 1.90 37.69 24.51
N LYS A 9 1.71 36.37 24.66
CA LYS A 9 2.78 35.38 24.49
C LYS A 9 3.36 35.45 23.07
N PRO A 10 4.69 35.42 22.89
CA PRO A 10 5.29 35.40 21.56
C PRO A 10 4.92 34.10 20.83
N ARG A 11 4.32 34.22 19.64
CA ARG A 11 4.08 33.08 18.74
C ARG A 11 5.43 32.56 18.26
N ARG A 12 5.81 31.35 18.67
CA ARG A 12 7.01 30.67 18.14
C ARG A 12 6.91 30.57 16.61
N PRO A 13 7.99 30.83 15.86
CA PRO A 13 8.00 30.65 14.41
C PRO A 13 7.73 29.18 14.09
N ALA A 14 6.73 28.92 13.26
CA ALA A 14 6.45 27.59 12.75
C ALA A 14 7.64 27.15 11.88
N THR A 15 8.44 26.20 12.36
CA THR A 15 9.51 25.60 11.57
C THR A 15 8.92 25.02 10.29
N ARG A 16 9.16 25.69 9.17
CA ARG A 16 8.79 25.23 7.84
C ARG A 16 9.57 23.94 7.60
N ARG A 17 8.88 22.79 7.65
CA ARG A 17 9.48 21.48 7.34
C ARG A 17 10.16 21.61 5.98
N ARG A 18 11.49 21.45 5.94
CA ARG A 18 12.25 21.34 4.68
C ARG A 18 11.60 20.22 3.88
N GLN A 19 11.11 20.52 2.69
CA GLN A 19 10.67 19.49 1.76
C GLN A 19 11.93 18.68 1.40
N ALA A 20 11.97 17.42 1.83
CA ALA A 20 13.05 16.52 1.47
C ALA A 20 12.93 16.21 -0.03
N GLU A 21 14.07 16.17 -0.72
CA GLU A 21 14.11 15.72 -2.11
C GLU A 21 13.56 14.29 -2.21
N PRO A 22 12.76 13.97 -3.24
CA PRO A 22 12.22 12.62 -3.43
C PRO A 22 13.35 11.60 -3.57
N LEU A 23 13.24 10.47 -2.88
CA LEU A 23 14.19 9.36 -3.03
C LEU A 23 13.76 8.49 -4.21
N GLU A 24 14.61 8.32 -5.21
CA GLU A 24 14.38 7.37 -6.30
C GLU A 24 14.54 5.93 -5.80
N VAL A 25 13.52 5.09 -6.01
CA VAL A 25 13.52 3.68 -5.59
C VAL A 25 13.03 2.77 -6.72
N ASP A 26 13.54 1.54 -6.75
CA ASP A 26 13.01 0.47 -7.60
C ASP A 26 12.08 -0.43 -6.78
N LEU A 27 10.80 -0.45 -7.15
CA LEU A 27 9.77 -1.18 -6.43
C LEU A 27 9.44 -2.49 -7.15
N THR A 28 9.56 -3.60 -6.42
CA THR A 28 8.99 -4.90 -6.78
C THR A 28 8.01 -5.34 -5.69
N VAL A 29 6.84 -5.83 -6.11
CA VAL A 29 5.84 -6.44 -5.22
C VAL A 29 5.52 -7.82 -5.77
N SER A 30 5.73 -8.84 -4.95
CA SER A 30 5.36 -10.22 -5.25
C SER A 30 4.44 -10.79 -4.17
N PHE A 31 3.40 -11.48 -4.60
CA PHE A 31 2.51 -12.26 -3.75
C PHE A 31 2.75 -13.74 -4.01
N ARG A 32 2.86 -14.53 -2.95
CA ARG A 32 2.95 -15.99 -3.03
C ARG A 32 1.68 -16.57 -2.42
N PHE A 33 0.85 -17.19 -3.24
CA PHE A 33 -0.43 -17.76 -2.81
C PHE A 33 -0.36 -19.26 -2.49
N GLY A 34 0.74 -19.93 -2.84
CA GLY A 34 0.99 -21.35 -2.63
C GLY A 34 2.47 -21.69 -2.61
N SER A 35 2.80 -22.98 -2.54
CA SER A 35 4.19 -23.47 -2.50
C SER A 35 4.85 -23.48 -3.87
N GLU A 36 4.07 -23.66 -4.93
CA GLU A 36 4.59 -23.84 -6.29
C GLU A 36 5.10 -22.50 -6.87
N PRO A 37 6.09 -22.54 -7.78
CA PRO A 37 6.61 -21.34 -8.44
C PRO A 37 5.53 -20.55 -9.19
N GLU A 38 4.55 -21.23 -9.78
CA GLU A 38 3.46 -20.64 -10.57
C GLU A 38 2.41 -19.92 -9.69
N ASP A 39 2.44 -20.19 -8.38
CA ASP A 39 1.57 -19.51 -7.40
C ASP A 39 2.15 -18.15 -6.96
N ARG A 40 3.31 -17.76 -7.52
CA ARG A 40 3.89 -16.43 -7.34
C ARG A 40 3.40 -15.47 -8.43
N ILE A 41 2.77 -14.39 -8.02
CA ILE A 41 2.36 -13.30 -8.91
C ILE A 41 3.13 -12.04 -8.54
N THR A 42 3.79 -11.43 -9.52
CA THR A 42 4.56 -10.19 -9.35
C THR A 42 3.88 -9.06 -10.11
N PRO A 43 2.87 -8.39 -9.53
CA PRO A 43 2.14 -7.33 -10.22
C PRO A 43 2.94 -6.04 -10.42
N ILE A 44 4.03 -5.85 -9.67
CA ILE A 44 4.97 -4.75 -9.87
C ILE A 44 6.36 -5.36 -9.90
N ASP A 45 7.09 -5.15 -10.98
CA ASP A 45 8.43 -5.68 -11.18
C ASP A 45 9.40 -4.57 -11.58
N GLY A 46 10.37 -4.26 -10.71
CA GLY A 46 11.46 -3.31 -10.98
C GLY A 46 10.99 -1.90 -11.37
N ARG A 47 9.85 -1.45 -10.85
CA ARG A 47 9.28 -0.16 -11.25
C ARG A 47 9.98 0.98 -10.52
N ARG A 48 10.67 1.83 -11.26
CA ARG A 48 11.30 3.05 -10.73
C ARG A 48 10.24 4.09 -10.35
N LEU A 49 10.29 4.57 -9.10
CA LEU A 49 9.32 5.49 -8.53
C LEU A 49 10.00 6.51 -7.61
N PRO A 50 9.60 7.80 -7.67
CA PRO A 50 10.01 8.78 -6.69
C PRO A 50 9.23 8.55 -5.38
N MET A 51 9.93 8.19 -4.31
CA MET A 51 9.36 8.12 -2.97
C MET A 51 9.28 9.52 -2.37
N VAL A 52 8.11 10.12 -2.49
CA VAL A 52 7.79 11.41 -1.87
C VAL A 52 7.34 11.22 -0.42
N ASN A 53 7.86 12.06 0.47
CA ASN A 53 7.60 11.97 1.91
C ASN A 53 8.03 10.62 2.51
N SER A 54 7.65 10.36 3.77
CA SER A 54 7.96 9.10 4.43
C SER A 54 6.87 8.05 4.17
N VAL A 55 7.29 6.78 4.01
CA VAL A 55 6.39 5.60 3.99
C VAL A 55 5.50 5.58 5.22
N PHE A 56 6.04 5.92 6.40
CA PHE A 56 5.28 5.92 7.66
C PHE A 56 4.17 6.98 7.68
N GLN A 57 4.36 8.11 6.99
CA GLN A 57 3.33 9.15 6.88
C GLN A 57 2.16 8.71 6.00
N ASN A 58 2.38 7.76 5.09
CA ASN A 58 1.37 7.24 4.17
C ASN A 58 1.02 5.76 4.45
N ARG A 59 1.40 5.22 5.60
CA ARG A 59 1.30 3.79 5.92
C ARG A 59 -0.10 3.24 5.63
N ASP A 60 -1.14 3.89 6.13
CA ASP A 60 -2.51 3.38 6.00
C ASP A 60 -2.99 3.41 4.54
N ARG A 61 -2.58 4.41 3.76
CA ARG A 61 -2.88 4.49 2.32
C ARG A 61 -2.15 3.38 1.56
N ILE A 62 -0.88 3.15 1.88
CA ILE A 62 -0.05 2.09 1.28
C ILE A 62 -0.65 0.72 1.62
N LEU A 63 -1.04 0.49 2.87
CA LEU A 63 -1.68 -0.76 3.30
C LEU A 63 -2.99 -1.00 2.54
N ARG A 64 -3.86 -0.01 2.41
CA ARG A 64 -5.11 -0.14 1.63
C ARG A 64 -4.84 -0.50 0.17
N ALA A 65 -3.89 0.19 -0.46
CA ALA A 65 -3.50 -0.08 -1.83
C ALA A 65 -2.89 -1.48 -2.00
N PHE A 66 -2.02 -1.88 -1.06
CA PHE A 66 -1.39 -3.20 -1.03
C PHE A 66 -2.42 -4.33 -0.89
N VAL A 67 -3.36 -4.20 0.04
CA VAL A 67 -4.45 -5.18 0.21
C VAL A 67 -5.30 -5.27 -1.05
N GLY A 68 -5.69 -4.14 -1.65
CA GLY A 68 -6.43 -4.13 -2.91
C GLY A 68 -5.66 -4.79 -4.05
N LEU A 69 -4.35 -4.54 -4.15
CA LEU A 69 -3.48 -5.17 -5.12
C LEU A 69 -3.37 -6.69 -4.88
N MET A 70 -3.29 -7.12 -3.62
CA MET A 70 -3.26 -8.52 -3.23
C MET A 70 -4.54 -9.25 -3.66
N PHE A 71 -5.72 -8.67 -3.40
CA PHE A 71 -6.99 -9.24 -3.85
C PHE A 71 -7.05 -9.32 -5.37
N LYS A 72 -6.64 -8.26 -6.07
CA LYS A 72 -6.60 -8.25 -7.54
C LYS A 72 -5.66 -9.33 -8.09
N ALA A 73 -4.50 -9.51 -7.47
CA ALA A 73 -3.54 -10.54 -7.85
C ALA A 73 -4.08 -11.96 -7.55
N GLY A 74 -4.72 -12.15 -6.40
CA GLY A 74 -5.35 -13.43 -6.04
C GLY A 74 -6.45 -13.83 -7.03
N LEU A 75 -7.27 -12.87 -7.47
CA LEU A 75 -8.30 -13.09 -8.48
C LEU A 75 -7.72 -13.36 -9.89
N SER A 76 -6.49 -12.93 -10.18
CA SER A 76 -5.83 -13.26 -11.45
C SER A 76 -5.21 -14.66 -11.50
N SER A 77 -5.10 -15.37 -10.36
CA SER A 77 -4.68 -16.77 -10.34
C SER A 77 -5.87 -17.72 -10.44
N PRO A 78 -6.00 -18.52 -11.50
CA PRO A 78 -7.11 -19.47 -11.66
C PRO A 78 -7.21 -20.49 -10.52
N ARG A 79 -6.06 -20.92 -9.97
CA ARG A 79 -6.00 -21.88 -8.85
C ARG A 79 -6.48 -21.25 -7.54
N VAL A 80 -6.16 -19.98 -7.28
CA VAL A 80 -6.58 -19.27 -6.07
C VAL A 80 -8.09 -18.96 -6.10
N VAL A 81 -8.62 -18.57 -7.27
CA VAL A 81 -10.07 -18.37 -7.45
C VAL A 81 -10.86 -19.65 -7.19
N GLY A 82 -10.33 -20.81 -7.57
CA GLY A 82 -10.94 -22.12 -7.31
C GLY A 82 -11.07 -22.47 -5.83
N HIS A 83 -10.23 -21.90 -4.95
CA HIS A 83 -10.31 -22.09 -3.50
C HIS A 83 -11.16 -21.01 -2.79
N LEU A 84 -11.33 -19.82 -3.39
CA LEU A 84 -12.12 -18.72 -2.83
C LEU A 84 -13.59 -18.72 -3.26
N LEU A 85 -13.92 -19.34 -4.40
CA LEU A 85 -15.29 -19.52 -4.88
C LEU A 85 -15.64 -21.01 -4.90
N PRO A 86 -16.43 -21.52 -3.92
CA PRO A 86 -16.84 -22.93 -3.90
C PRO A 86 -17.69 -23.35 -5.12
N ALA A 87 -18.06 -22.41 -6.00
CA ALA A 87 -18.87 -22.64 -7.20
C ALA A 87 -18.08 -22.66 -8.53
N ALA A 88 -16.77 -22.34 -8.54
CA ALA A 88 -15.98 -22.34 -9.78
C ALA A 88 -15.45 -23.73 -10.18
N GLY A 89 -15.47 -24.70 -9.26
CA GLY A 89 -15.07 -26.09 -9.49
C GLY A 89 -16.19 -27.04 -9.96
N ALA A 90 -17.44 -26.56 -10.02
CA ALA A 90 -18.58 -27.40 -10.40
C ALA A 90 -18.82 -27.36 -11.92
N LYS A 91 -17.86 -27.82 -12.74
CA LYS A 91 -18.15 -28.15 -14.14
C LYS A 91 -17.40 -29.40 -14.59
N ARG A 92 -18.21 -30.47 -14.74
CA ARG A 92 -18.03 -31.69 -15.54
C ARG A 92 -17.06 -32.75 -14.99
N ARG A 93 -17.59 -33.57 -14.08
CA ARG A 93 -17.45 -35.02 -14.19
C ARG A 93 -18.70 -35.55 -14.87
N GLY A 94 -18.58 -35.73 -16.17
CA GLY A 94 -19.56 -36.39 -17.03
C GLY A 94 -18.76 -37.14 -18.09
N ALA A 95 -18.35 -38.35 -17.72
CA ALA A 95 -17.96 -39.48 -18.56
C ALA A 95 -17.83 -40.68 -17.62
#